data_AF-A0A6A3PF32-F1
#
_entry.id   AF-A0A6A3PF32-F1
#
_cell.length_a   1.000
_cell.length_b   1.000
_cell.length_c   1.000
_cell.angle_alpha   90.00
_cell.angle_beta   90.00
_cell.angle_gamma   90.00
#
_symmetry.space_group_name_H-M   'P 1'
#
loop_
_entity.id
_entity.type
_entity.pdbx_description
1 polymer ?
#
loop_
_entity_poly.entity_id
_entity_poly.type
_entity_poly.pdbx_seq_one_letter_code
_entity_poly.pdbx_strand_id
1 'polypeptide(L)' 'MNQQRYLQQRGQPRREFTPRPGTECYYCGGSGQFARYCELKAADLNSSSVGANAGTDESGNGQRA' A
#
# COMPACT_ATOMS: atom_id res chain seq x y z
N MET A 1 0.68 -24.08 -17.52
CA MET A 1 1.89 -23.39 -17.03
C MET A 1 1.53 -22.13 -16.25
N ASN A 2 1.30 -22.27 -14.94
CA ASN A 2 0.95 -21.14 -14.07
C ASN A 2 2.13 -20.18 -13.84
N GLN A 3 3.36 -20.69 -13.90
CA GLN A 3 4.59 -19.89 -13.74
C GLN A 3 4.74 -18.81 -14.83
N GLN A 4 4.52 -19.17 -16.10
CA GLN A 4 4.58 -18.23 -17.22
C GLN A 4 3.51 -17.13 -17.10
N ARG A 5 2.31 -17.49 -16.63
CA ARG A 5 1.21 -16.53 -16.37
C ARG A 5 1.56 -15.55 -15.25
N TYR A 6 2.26 -16.00 -14.22
CA TYR A 6 2.72 -15.13 -13.13
C TYR A 6 3.77 -14.14 -13.62
N LEU A 7 4.78 -14.62 -14.36
CA LEU A 7 5.84 -13.76 -14.91
C LEU A 7 5.29 -12.66 -15.83
N GLN A 8 4.26 -12.96 -16.63
CA GLN A 8 3.61 -11.99 -17.51
C GLN A 8 2.84 -10.88 -16.74
N GLN A 9 2.35 -11.19 -15.53
CA GLN A 9 1.56 -10.26 -14.72
C GLN A 9 2.41 -9.32 -13.86
N ARG A 10 3.67 -9.70 -13.55
CA ARG A 10 4.56 -8.91 -12.68
C ARG A 10 5.01 -7.58 -13.29
N GLY A 11 4.97 -7.43 -14.61
CA GLY A 11 5.32 -6.18 -15.29
C GLY A 11 4.16 -5.20 -15.49
N GLN A 12 2.96 -5.51 -14.96
CA GLN A 12 1.81 -4.61 -15.10
C GLN A 12 1.93 -3.45 -14.11
N PRO A 13 1.74 -2.20 -14.57
CA PRO A 13 1.69 -1.06 -13.67
C PRO A 13 0.60 -1.28 -12.63
N ARG A 14 0.89 -0.90 -11.39
CA ARG A 14 -0.04 -1.05 -10.28
C ARG A 14 -1.32 -0.31 -10.66
N ARG A 15 -2.45 -1.02 -10.66
CA ARG A 15 -3.74 -0.42 -11.01
C ARG A 15 -3.95 0.82 -10.14
N GLU A 16 -4.28 1.92 -10.79
CA GLU A 16 -4.60 3.17 -10.12
C GLU A 16 -5.70 2.93 -9.08
N PHE A 17 -5.52 3.51 -7.90
CA PHE A 17 -6.49 3.38 -6.84
C PHE A 17 -7.70 4.25 -7.17
N THR A 18 -8.80 3.63 -7.59
CA THR A 18 -10.10 4.29 -7.68
C THR A 18 -10.90 3.98 -6.39
N PRO A 19 -10.97 4.92 -5.42
CA PRO A 19 -11.77 4.70 -4.22
C PRO A 19 -13.23 4.49 -4.61
N ARG A 20 -13.81 3.40 -4.10
CA ARG A 20 -15.24 3.12 -4.29
C ARG A 20 -16.05 4.09 -3.42
N PRO A 21 -17.28 4.46 -3.82
CA PRO A 21 -18.21 5.16 -2.95
C PRO A 21 -18.35 4.40 -1.63
N GLY A 22 -18.16 5.09 -0.49
CA GLY A 22 -18.14 4.46 0.84
C GLY A 22 -16.77 3.95 1.31
N THR A 23 -15.68 4.22 0.59
CA THR A 23 -14.34 3.97 1.12
C THR A 23 -14.06 4.95 2.27
N GLU A 24 -14.01 4.44 3.49
CA GLU A 24 -13.72 5.20 4.69
C GLU A 24 -12.40 4.78 5.35
N CYS A 25 -11.73 5.74 5.95
CA CYS A 25 -10.53 5.55 6.71
C CYS A 25 -10.89 5.18 8.15
N TYR A 26 -10.62 3.94 8.56
CA TYR A 26 -10.86 3.51 9.94
C TYR A 26 -9.97 4.21 10.99
N TYR A 27 -8.94 4.96 10.56
CA TYR A 27 -8.04 5.67 11.47
C TYR A 27 -8.57 7.06 11.81
N CYS A 28 -8.97 7.84 10.80
CA CYS A 28 -9.41 9.23 10.99
C CYS A 28 -10.90 9.47 10.70
N GLY A 29 -11.62 8.48 10.18
CA GLY A 29 -13.03 8.61 9.77
C GLY A 29 -13.25 9.33 8.42
N GLY A 30 -12.18 9.76 7.73
CA GLY A 30 -12.29 10.44 6.44
C GLY A 30 -12.72 9.52 5.29
N SER A 31 -13.37 10.08 4.27
CA SER A 31 -13.80 9.34 3.07
C SER A 31 -12.85 9.55 1.88
N GLY A 32 -12.70 8.53 1.04
CA GLY A 32 -11.89 8.60 -0.18
C GLY A 32 -10.49 8.01 -0.04
N GLN A 33 -10.09 7.59 1.16
CA GLN A 33 -8.83 6.90 1.40
C GLN A 33 -8.99 5.71 2.35
N PHE A 34 -8.15 4.70 2.17
CA PHE A 34 -7.96 3.66 3.18
C PHE A 34 -6.99 4.15 4.26
N ALA A 35 -7.07 3.59 5.48
CA ALA A 35 -6.17 3.97 6.57
C ALA A 35 -4.66 3.77 6.29
N ARG A 36 -4.30 2.89 5.35
CA ARG A 36 -2.91 2.73 4.90
C ARG A 36 -2.37 3.95 4.15
N TYR A 37 -3.26 4.77 3.61
CA TYR A 37 -2.99 6.02 2.91
C TYR A 37 -3.45 7.23 3.74
N CYS A 38 -3.69 7.05 5.04
CA CYS A 38 -4.07 8.15 5.92
C CYS A 38 -2.84 8.96 6.29
N GLU A 39 -2.86 10.24 5.95
CA GLU A 39 -1.75 11.17 6.22
C GLU A 39 -1.51 11.36 7.71
N LEU A 40 -2.57 11.38 8.54
CA LEU A 40 -2.45 11.46 9.99
C LEU A 40 -1.68 10.24 10.53
N LYS A 41 -2.11 9.05 10.13
CA LYS A 41 -1.42 7.80 10.50
C LYS A 41 0.04 7.81 10.04
N ALA A 42 0.32 8.31 8.85
CA ALA A 42 1.69 8.44 8.35
C ALA A 42 2.52 9.42 9.20
N ALA A 43 1.95 10.55 9.60
CA ALA A 43 2.59 11.54 10.46
C ALA A 43 2.87 11.00 11.88
N ASP A 44 1.92 10.26 12.47
CA ASP A 44 2.08 9.63 13.78
C ASP A 44 3.19 8.56 13.78
N LEU A 45 3.22 7.74 12.71
CA LEU A 45 4.27 6.74 12.52
C LEU A 45 5.64 7.38 12.24
N ASN A 46 5.68 8.47 11.46
CA ASN A 46 6.91 9.21 11.19
C ASN A 46 7.46 9.85 12.47
N SER A 47 6.57 10.39 13.31
CA SER A 47 6.93 10.95 14.63
C SER A 47 7.44 9.88 15.60
N SER A 48 7.04 8.62 15.40
CA SER A 48 7.39 7.49 16.25
C SER A 48 8.56 6.63 15.72
N SER A 49 9.08 6.91 14.52
CA SER A 49 10.10 6.05 13.88
C SER A 49 11.40 6.79 13.58
N VAL A 50 12.36 6.61 14.48
CA VAL A 50 13.76 6.49 14.07
C VAL A 50 13.86 5.24 13.18
N GLY A 51 13.87 5.43 11.86
CA GLY A 51 14.47 4.49 10.90
C GLY A 51 13.63 3.30 10.42
N ALA A 52 12.47 3.52 9.79
CA ALA A 52 11.90 2.53 8.88
C ALA A 52 11.30 3.19 7.64
N ASN A 53 12.06 3.10 6.54
CA ASN A 53 11.72 3.52 5.18
C ASN A 53 10.21 3.55 4.92
N ALA A 54 9.65 4.75 4.78
CA ALA A 54 8.35 4.94 4.17
C ALA A 54 8.49 4.47 2.72
N GLY A 55 8.20 3.19 2.50
CA GLY A 55 8.09 2.61 1.18
C GLY A 55 6.96 3.30 0.42
N THR A 56 7.30 4.37 -0.30
CA THR A 56 6.84 4.49 -1.68
C THR A 56 7.08 3.14 -2.34
N ASP A 57 6.10 2.73 -3.12
CA ASP A 57 5.97 1.38 -3.64
C ASP A 57 7.28 0.75 -4.16
N GLU A 58 7.34 -0.58 -4.00
CA GLU A 58 8.30 -1.55 -4.54
C GLU A 58 9.14 -2.33 -3.52
N SER A 59 9.20 -3.64 -3.78
CA SER A 59 10.02 -4.67 -3.14
C SER A 59 9.60 -5.15 -1.75
N GLY A 60 8.85 -6.26 -1.71
CA GLY A 60 8.58 -6.94 -0.45
C GLY A 60 7.78 -8.23 -0.54
N ASN A 61 8.19 -9.19 -1.38
CA ASN A 61 7.99 -10.60 -1.02
C ASN A 61 9.05 -11.47 -1.70
N GLY A 62 10.23 -11.54 -1.08
CA GLY A 62 11.40 -12.28 -1.55
C GLY A 62 12.08 -13.07 -0.44
N GLN A 63 11.38 -13.43 0.64
CA GLN A 63 11.91 -14.36 1.63
C GLN A 63 10.79 -15.24 2.19
N ARG A 64 10.61 -16.44 1.62
CA ARG A 64 10.23 -17.60 2.42
C ARG A 64 11.15 -18.74 2.00
N ALA A 65 11.91 -19.19 2.99
CA ALA A 65 12.94 -20.21 2.93
C ALA A 65 12.42 -21.54 2.37
#